data_AF-A0A9E0L6J3-F1
#
_entry.id   AF-A0A9E0L6J3-F1
#
_cell.length_a   1.000
_cell.length_b   1.000
_cell.length_c   1.000
_cell.angle_alpha   90.00
_cell.angle_beta   90.00
_cell.angle_gamma   90.00
#
_symmetry.space_group_name_H-M   'P 1'
#
loop_
_entity.id
_entity.type
_entity.pdbx_description
1 polymer ?
#
loop_
_entity_poly.entity_id
_entity_poly.type
_entity_poly.pdbx_seq_one_letter_code
_entity_poly.pdbx_strand_id
1 'polypeptide(L)'
;MAGNATSSRKSLSLALGSVAKAQAAVQALSNNFDGWMREEVVKLDAAREALPRDGYGIEAVSVLYMRAHDMKGLAPTFGYPLIHQLAAGLCVLIDDDDLPFESRLPLIDDHIDA
;
A
#
# COMPACT_ATOMS: atom_id res chain seq x y z
N MET A 1 35.22 -36.09 15.96
CA MET A 1 34.17 -35.46 15.12
C MET A 1 33.44 -34.35 15.90
N ALA A 2 34.11 -33.23 16.24
CA ALA A 2 33.54 -32.17 17.09
C ALA A 2 33.37 -30.79 16.38
N GLY A 3 33.59 -30.71 15.06
CA GLY A 3 33.67 -29.43 14.32
C GLY A 3 32.35 -28.83 13.82
N ASN A 4 31.24 -29.57 13.83
CA ASN A 4 30.01 -29.15 13.14
C ASN A 4 29.07 -28.29 14.02
N ALA A 5 28.92 -28.62 15.30
CA ALA A 5 27.93 -27.99 16.19
C ALA A 5 28.22 -26.53 16.56
N THR A 6 29.49 -26.09 16.49
CA THR A 6 29.91 -24.72 16.83
C THR A 6 29.80 -23.77 15.63
N SER A 7 30.03 -24.27 14.42
CA SER A 7 29.89 -23.49 13.17
C SER A 7 28.42 -23.15 12.89
N SER A 8 27.52 -24.13 13.05
CA SER A 8 26.06 -23.96 12.89
C SER A 8 25.44 -23.02 13.93
N ARG A 9 25.97 -22.98 15.16
CA ARG A 9 25.51 -22.03 16.20
C ARG A 9 25.91 -20.59 15.90
N LYS A 10 27.12 -20.38 15.36
CA LYS A 10 27.61 -19.05 14.95
C LYS A 10 26.81 -18.49 13.77
N SER A 11 26.51 -19.31 12.75
CA SER A 11 25.71 -18.88 11.61
C SER A 11 24.27 -18.52 12.00
N LEU A 12 23.65 -19.31 12.89
CA LEU A 12 22.32 -19.00 13.42
C LEU A 12 22.30 -17.70 14.25
N SER A 13 23.32 -17.48 15.09
CA SER A 13 23.46 -16.24 15.86
C SER A 13 23.69 -15.01 14.98
N LEU A 14 24.43 -15.14 13.87
CA LEU A 14 24.64 -14.06 12.91
C LEU A 14 23.34 -13.70 12.17
N ALA A 15 22.54 -14.71 11.79
CA ALA A 15 21.24 -14.53 11.15
C ALA A 15 20.21 -13.90 12.09
N LEU A 16 20.19 -14.27 13.37
CA LEU A 16 19.31 -13.63 14.36
C LEU A 16 19.69 -12.16 14.59
N GLY A 17 20.99 -11.85 14.60
CA GLY A 17 21.48 -10.47 14.71
C GLY A 17 21.12 -9.59 13.51
N SER A 18 21.12 -10.14 12.28
CA SER A 18 20.71 -9.41 11.09
C SER A 18 19.19 -9.18 11.05
N VAL A 19 18.38 -10.15 11.46
CA VAL A 19 16.92 -9.99 11.61
C VAL A 19 16.59 -8.92 12.66
N ALA A 20 17.23 -8.97 13.83
CA ALA A 20 17.01 -7.98 14.88
C ALA A 20 17.38 -6.55 14.42
N LYS A 21 18.48 -6.41 13.67
CA LYS A 21 18.89 -5.13 13.09
C LYS A 21 17.88 -4.63 12.04
N ALA A 22 17.37 -5.52 11.20
CA ALA A 22 16.34 -5.18 10.21
C ALA A 22 15.04 -4.72 10.90
N GLN A 23 14.59 -5.43 11.93
CA GLN A 23 13.41 -5.06 12.73
C GLN A 23 13.60 -3.71 13.43
N ALA A 24 14.77 -3.45 14.01
CA ALA A 24 15.07 -2.15 14.64
C ALA A 24 15.07 -1.00 13.63
N ALA A 25 15.57 -1.23 12.40
CA ALA A 25 15.50 -0.25 11.33
C ALA A 25 14.05 0.05 10.92
N VAL A 26 13.20 -0.97 10.76
CA VAL A 26 11.77 -0.81 10.49
C VAL A 26 11.07 -0.04 11.62
N GLN A 27 11.39 -0.38 12.88
CA GLN A 27 10.86 0.33 14.05
C GLN A 27 11.26 1.80 14.07
N ALA A 28 12.49 2.14 13.66
CA ALA A 28 12.90 3.54 13.57
C ALA A 28 12.13 4.33 12.50
N LEU A 29 11.66 3.66 11.44
CA LEU A 29 10.85 4.28 10.39
C LEU A 29 9.38 4.43 10.80
N SER A 30 8.89 3.74 11.83
CA SER A 30 7.47 3.76 12.20
C SER A 30 6.97 5.15 12.56
N ASN A 31 7.85 6.02 13.07
CA ASN A 31 7.52 7.42 13.37
C ASN A 31 7.13 8.23 12.12
N ASN A 32 7.46 7.73 10.92
CA ASN A 32 7.14 8.38 9.65
C ASN A 32 5.89 7.78 8.98
N PHE A 33 5.40 6.62 9.42
CA PHE A 33 4.34 5.87 8.72
C PHE A 33 3.06 6.69 8.58
N ASP A 34 2.66 7.40 9.63
CA ASP A 34 1.45 8.25 9.59
C ASP A 34 1.60 9.39 8.57
N GLY A 35 2.79 9.96 8.46
CA GLY A 35 3.11 11.02 7.50
C GLY A 35 3.02 10.49 6.07
N TRP A 36 3.72 9.39 5.79
CA TRP A 36 3.67 8.73 4.49
C TRP A 36 2.28 8.27 4.11
N MET A 37 1.49 7.76 5.07
CA MET A 37 0.13 7.34 4.77
C MET A 37 -0.77 8.52 4.39
N ARG A 38 -0.62 9.66 5.09
CA ARG A 38 -1.31 10.90 4.70
C ARG A 38 -0.89 11.40 3.33
N GLU A 39 0.38 11.30 2.97
CA GLU A 39 0.87 11.65 1.63
C GLU A 39 0.23 10.77 0.55
N GLU A 40 0.03 9.48 0.80
CA GLU A 40 -0.67 8.61 -0.16
C GLU A 40 -2.16 8.97 -0.31
N VAL A 41 -2.84 9.35 0.78
CA VAL A 41 -4.22 9.86 0.71
C VAL A 41 -4.29 11.12 -0.16
N VAL A 42 -3.38 12.08 0.06
CA VAL A 42 -3.30 13.31 -0.76
C VAL A 42 -3.04 12.98 -2.24
N LYS A 43 -2.20 11.99 -2.54
CA LYS A 43 -1.95 11.56 -3.93
C LYS A 43 -3.16 10.88 -4.56
N LEU A 44 -3.93 10.11 -3.79
CA LEU A 44 -5.17 9.49 -4.24
C LEU A 44 -6.23 10.56 -4.57
N ASP A 45 -6.42 11.53 -3.68
CA ASP A 45 -7.33 12.66 -3.91
C ASP A 45 -6.93 13.47 -5.15
N ALA A 46 -5.64 13.77 -5.31
CA ALA A 46 -5.15 14.49 -6.48
C ALA A 46 -5.40 13.72 -7.79
N ALA A 47 -5.28 12.38 -7.77
CA ALA A 47 -5.60 11.54 -8.94
C ALA A 47 -7.11 11.56 -9.24
N ARG A 48 -7.97 11.52 -8.22
CA ARG A 48 -9.43 11.68 -8.37
C ARG A 48 -9.78 13.03 -9.00
N GLU A 49 -9.22 14.13 -8.50
CA GLU A 49 -9.47 15.49 -9.01
C GLU A 49 -8.92 15.71 -10.44
N ALA A 50 -7.97 14.90 -10.88
CA ALA A 50 -7.42 14.96 -12.23
C ALA A 50 -8.34 14.30 -13.27
N LEU A 51 -9.09 13.25 -12.91
CA LEU A 51 -9.96 12.50 -13.83
C LEU A 51 -10.88 13.38 -14.71
N PRO A 52 -11.68 14.34 -14.17
CA PRO A 52 -12.55 15.15 -15.02
C PRO A 52 -11.79 16.11 -15.94
N ARG A 53 -10.50 16.39 -15.66
CA ARG A 53 -9.64 17.25 -16.50
C ARG A 53 -8.92 16.46 -17.58
N ASP A 54 -8.44 15.27 -17.24
CA ASP A 54 -7.63 14.41 -18.11
C ASP A 54 -8.50 13.43 -18.93
N GLY A 55 -9.78 13.31 -18.57
CA GLY A 55 -10.75 12.38 -19.14
C GLY A 55 -10.68 11.00 -18.46
N TYR A 56 -11.68 10.16 -18.76
CA TYR A 56 -11.83 8.83 -18.17
C TYR A 56 -11.16 7.72 -19.00
N GLY A 57 -10.09 8.07 -19.72
CA GLY A 57 -9.34 7.11 -20.52
C GLY A 57 -8.47 6.19 -19.66
N ILE A 58 -7.98 5.10 -20.28
CA ILE A 58 -7.17 4.06 -19.62
C ILE A 58 -6.00 4.66 -18.82
N GLU A 59 -5.31 5.67 -19.35
CA GLU A 59 -4.17 6.29 -18.67
C GLU A 59 -4.60 6.94 -17.33
N ALA A 60 -5.64 7.78 -17.35
CA ALA A 60 -6.10 8.50 -16.16
C ALA A 60 -6.69 7.54 -15.11
N VAL A 61 -7.46 6.54 -15.57
CA VAL A 61 -8.00 5.47 -14.70
C VAL A 61 -6.87 4.64 -14.09
N SER A 62 -5.83 4.33 -14.86
CA SER A 62 -4.66 3.58 -14.37
C SER A 62 -3.93 4.36 -13.28
N VAL A 63 -3.81 5.68 -13.40
CA VAL A 63 -3.21 6.52 -12.35
C VAL A 63 -4.01 6.42 -11.05
N LEU A 64 -5.35 6.51 -11.11
CA LEU A 64 -6.19 6.35 -9.92
C LEU A 64 -6.04 4.94 -9.31
N TYR A 65 -6.10 3.90 -10.15
CA TYR A 65 -5.94 2.51 -9.72
C TYR A 65 -4.60 2.29 -9.00
N MET A 66 -3.49 2.81 -9.55
CA MET A 66 -2.17 2.65 -8.97
C MET A 66 -2.07 3.31 -7.59
N ARG A 67 -2.74 4.45 -7.35
CA ARG A 67 -2.80 5.06 -6.02
C ARG A 67 -3.56 4.20 -5.01
N ALA A 68 -4.70 3.65 -5.41
CA ALA A 68 -5.43 2.70 -4.58
C ALA A 68 -4.59 1.43 -4.30
N HIS A 69 -3.90 0.91 -5.31
CA HIS A 69 -3.07 -0.29 -5.20
C HIS A 69 -1.87 -0.10 -4.26
N ASP A 70 -1.16 1.03 -4.37
CA ASP A 70 -0.04 1.35 -3.49
C ASP A 70 -0.52 1.47 -2.04
N MET A 71 -1.63 2.17 -1.80
CA MET A 71 -2.24 2.29 -0.48
C MET A 71 -2.64 0.93 0.11
N LYS A 72 -3.24 0.05 -0.71
CA LYS A 72 -3.58 -1.34 -0.32
C LYS A 72 -2.33 -2.11 0.14
N GLY A 73 -1.19 -1.93 -0.51
CA GLY A 73 0.07 -2.61 -0.17
C GLY A 73 0.79 -2.01 1.04
N LEU A 74 0.73 -0.68 1.19
CA LEU A 74 1.41 0.06 2.27
C LEU A 74 0.67 -0.05 3.61
N ALA A 75 -0.66 0.00 3.58
CA ALA A 75 -1.48 0.07 4.79
C ALA A 75 -1.22 -1.07 5.81
N PRO A 76 -1.09 -2.36 5.44
CA PRO A 76 -0.73 -3.42 6.38
C PRO A 76 0.66 -3.23 6.99
N THR A 77 1.62 -2.75 6.20
CA THR A 77 3.00 -2.48 6.65
C THR A 77 3.03 -1.37 7.71
N PHE A 78 2.14 -0.40 7.56
CA PHE A 78 2.03 0.76 8.45
C PHE A 78 1.08 0.53 9.64
N GLY A 79 0.35 -0.59 9.68
CA GLY A 79 -0.57 -0.92 10.78
C GLY A 79 -2.00 -0.39 10.61
N TYR A 80 -2.45 -0.15 9.38
CA TYR A 80 -3.77 0.41 9.05
C TYR A 80 -4.70 -0.61 8.35
N PRO A 81 -5.29 -1.58 9.07
CA PRO A 81 -6.10 -2.64 8.46
C PRO A 81 -7.38 -2.13 7.78
N LEU A 82 -8.02 -1.08 8.31
CA LEU A 82 -9.20 -0.49 7.69
C LEU A 82 -8.88 0.19 6.36
N ILE A 83 -7.77 0.93 6.29
CA ILE A 83 -7.30 1.55 5.04
C ILE A 83 -7.00 0.48 3.99
N HIS A 84 -6.40 -0.65 4.39
CA HIS A 84 -6.19 -1.77 3.49
C HIS A 84 -7.51 -2.29 2.88
N GLN A 85 -8.54 -2.48 3.71
CA GLN A 85 -9.85 -2.98 3.26
C GLN A 85 -10.52 -2.00 2.29
N LEU A 86 -10.49 -0.70 2.62
CA LEU A 86 -11.00 0.34 1.74
C LEU A 86 -10.20 0.36 0.43
N ALA A 87 -8.89 0.51 0.46
CA ALA A 87 -8.07 0.54 -0.76
C ALA A 87 -8.25 -0.72 -1.63
N ALA A 88 -8.40 -1.89 -1.03
CA ALA A 88 -8.70 -3.13 -1.76
C ALA A 88 -10.08 -3.10 -2.45
N GLY A 89 -11.12 -2.62 -1.76
CA GLY A 89 -12.45 -2.44 -2.35
C GLY A 89 -12.44 -1.41 -3.50
N LEU A 90 -11.67 -0.33 -3.34
CA LEU A 90 -11.50 0.68 -4.37
C LEU A 90 -10.84 0.12 -5.63
N CYS A 91 -9.79 -0.71 -5.49
CA CYS A 91 -9.18 -1.41 -6.62
C CYS A 91 -10.21 -2.26 -7.38
N VAL A 92 -11.04 -3.01 -6.67
CA VAL A 92 -12.09 -3.84 -7.29
C VAL A 92 -13.09 -2.98 -8.06
N LEU A 93 -13.49 -1.83 -7.49
CA LEU A 93 -14.45 -0.94 -8.12
C LEU A 93 -13.91 -0.23 -9.37
N ILE A 94 -12.62 0.12 -9.36
CA ILE A 94 -11.95 0.76 -10.49
C ILE A 94 -11.72 -0.24 -11.64
N ASP A 95 -11.25 -1.45 -11.31
CA ASP A 95 -10.84 -2.51 -12.24
C ASP A 95 -11.99 -3.43 -12.68
N ASP A 96 -13.23 -3.05 -12.36
CA ASP A 96 -14.42 -3.77 -12.78
C ASP A 96 -14.68 -3.51 -14.29
N ASP A 97 -14.72 -4.54 -15.13
CA ASP A 97 -14.99 -4.40 -16.55
C ASP A 97 -16.47 -4.64 -16.92
N ASP A 98 -17.31 -5.05 -15.95
CA ASP A 98 -18.72 -5.38 -16.18
C ASP A 98 -19.60 -4.13 -16.32
N LEU A 99 -19.15 -2.98 -15.79
CA LEU A 99 -19.82 -1.69 -15.89
C LEU A 99 -18.90 -0.63 -16.52
N PRO A 100 -19.45 0.41 -17.19
CA PRO A 100 -18.66 1.56 -17.59
C PRO A 100 -18.07 2.29 -16.38
N PHE A 101 -16.80 2.70 -16.45
CA PHE A 101 -16.11 3.39 -15.36
C PHE A 101 -16.90 4.61 -14.87
N GLU A 102 -17.40 5.42 -15.80
CA GLU A 102 -18.14 6.66 -15.50
C GLU A 102 -19.43 6.39 -14.72
N SER A 103 -20.05 5.22 -14.92
CA SER A 103 -21.27 4.85 -14.19
C SER A 103 -21.00 4.54 -12.71
N ARG A 104 -19.75 4.25 -12.35
CA ARG A 104 -19.31 3.93 -10.99
C ARG A 104 -18.68 5.11 -10.26
N LEU A 105 -18.47 6.24 -10.93
CA LEU A 105 -17.83 7.43 -10.34
C LEU A 105 -18.44 7.84 -8.99
N PRO A 106 -19.77 7.90 -8.79
CA PRO A 106 -20.33 8.25 -7.49
C PRO A 106 -19.91 7.29 -6.37
N LEU A 107 -19.85 5.99 -6.68
CA LEU A 107 -19.43 4.97 -5.70
C LEU A 107 -17.91 5.03 -5.46
N ILE A 108 -17.12 5.37 -6.49
CA ILE A 108 -15.68 5.59 -6.36
C ILE A 108 -15.42 6.79 -5.43
N ASP A 109 -16.16 7.88 -5.63
CA ASP A 109 -16.03 9.09 -4.82
C ASP A 109 -16.43 8.83 -3.35
N ASP A 110 -17.59 8.21 -3.13
CA ASP A 110 -18.06 7.81 -1.79
C ASP A 110 -17.04 6.91 -1.08
N HIS A 111 -16.35 6.04 -1.82
CA HIS A 111 -15.37 5.11 -1.27
C HIS A 111 -14.04 5.78 -0.93
N ILE A 112 -13.66 6.85 -1.66
CA ILE A 112 -12.47 7.67 -1.35
C ILE A 112 -12.72 8.57 -0.14
N ASP A 113 -13.96 9.05 0.06
CA ASP A 113 -14.32 9.96 1.16
C ASP A 113 -14.63 9.27 2.51
N ALA A 114 -14.67 7.93 2.55
CA ALA A 114 -15.01 7.11 3.72
C ALA A 114 -13.92 7.09 4.82
#